data_AF-A5N147-F1
#
_entry.id   AF-A5N147-F1
#
_cell.length_a   1.000
_cell.length_b   1.000
_cell.length_c   1.000
_cell.angle_alpha   90.00
_cell.angle_beta   90.00
_cell.angle_gamma   90.00
#
_symmetry.space_group_name_H-M   'P 1'
#
loop_
_entity.id
_entity.type
_entity.pdbx_description
1 polymer ?
#
loop_
_entity_poly.entity_id
_entity_poly.type
_entity_poly.pdbx_seq_one_letter_code
_entity_poly.pdbx_strand_id
1 'polypeptide(L)' 'MPTGVIIAKCNLLDCMKILNEDGLTAKLENNSIVKNNEYNFGDYTPGRYAWILTDIEVLKKPISTKGKLGVWDYDGFR' A
#
# COMPACT_ATOMS: atom_id res chain seq x y z
N MET A 1 -7.69 -10.62 -11.31
CA MET A 1 -8.04 -10.58 -9.87
C MET A 1 -9.53 -10.27 -9.74
N PRO A 2 -10.22 -10.77 -8.69
CA PRO A 2 -11.63 -10.45 -8.46
C PRO A 2 -11.83 -8.94 -8.16
N THR A 3 -12.97 -8.39 -8.55
CA THR A 3 -13.32 -6.98 -8.34
C THR A 3 -14.42 -6.85 -7.29
N GLY A 4 -14.48 -5.69 -6.61
CA GLY A 4 -15.50 -5.45 -5.57
C GLY A 4 -15.36 -6.35 -4.34
N VAL A 5 -14.12 -6.69 -3.97
CA VAL A 5 -13.84 -7.53 -2.80
C VAL A 5 -12.63 -7.01 -2.02
N ILE A 6 -12.64 -7.18 -0.70
CA ILE A 6 -11.44 -7.08 0.14
C ILE A 6 -10.73 -8.44 0.09
N ILE A 7 -9.44 -8.44 -0.23
CA ILE A 7 -8.65 -9.67 -0.47
C ILE A 7 -7.56 -9.92 0.57
N ALA A 8 -7.17 -8.89 1.33
CA ALA A 8 -6.08 -8.96 2.29
C ALA A 8 -6.28 -7.92 3.39
N LYS A 9 -5.59 -8.13 4.51
CA LYS A 9 -5.43 -7.17 5.60
C LYS A 9 -3.94 -7.04 5.92
N CYS A 10 -3.55 -5.92 6.55
CA CYS A 10 -2.20 -5.64 6.97
C CYS A 10 -2.21 -4.60 8.09
N ASN A 11 -1.06 -4.41 8.74
CA ASN A 11 -0.83 -3.30 9.65
C ASN A 11 -0.19 -2.14 8.89
N LEU A 12 -0.77 -0.95 8.97
CA LEU A 12 -0.15 0.29 8.50
C LEU A 12 0.76 0.83 9.60
N LEU A 13 2.07 0.69 9.42
CA LEU A 13 3.07 1.07 10.42
C LEU A 13 3.46 2.54 10.31
N ASP A 14 3.64 3.05 9.09
CA ASP A 14 4.11 4.41 8.85
C ASP A 14 3.72 4.93 7.46
N CYS A 15 3.83 6.24 7.26
CA CYS A 15 3.58 6.95 6.01
C CYS A 15 4.76 7.87 5.71
N MET A 16 5.64 7.46 4.79
CA MET A 16 6.92 8.14 4.55
C MET A 16 6.89 8.97 3.28
N LYS A 17 7.35 10.21 3.36
CA LYS A 17 7.49 11.08 2.18
C LYS A 17 8.56 10.53 1.23
N ILE A 18 8.24 10.57 -0.07
CA ILE A 18 9.18 10.22 -1.13
C ILE A 18 10.00 11.46 -1.51
N LEU A 19 11.32 11.34 -1.40
CA LEU A 19 12.26 12.45 -1.64
C LEU A 19 12.68 12.54 -3.10
N ASN A 20 13.08 11.40 -3.68
CA ASN A 20 13.55 11.32 -5.06
C ASN A 20 13.42 9.89 -5.59
N GLU A 21 13.44 9.74 -6.91
CA GLU A 21 13.45 8.47 -7.62
C GLU A 21 14.35 8.60 -8.87
N ASP A 22 14.88 7.47 -9.36
CA ASP A 22 15.88 7.43 -10.44
C ASP A 22 15.51 6.52 -11.63
N GLY A 23 14.25 6.11 -11.74
CA GLY A 23 13.77 5.16 -12.74
C GLY A 23 13.97 3.68 -12.38
N LEU A 24 14.70 3.37 -11.31
CA LEU A 24 14.91 2.00 -10.82
C LEU A 24 14.66 1.86 -9.32
N THR A 25 14.87 2.93 -8.56
CA THR A 25 14.70 2.99 -7.11
C THR A 25 14.08 4.30 -6.68
N ALA A 26 13.52 4.30 -5.46
CA ALA A 26 13.05 5.50 -4.79
C ALA A 26 13.63 5.60 -3.38
N LYS A 27 13.92 6.83 -2.96
CA LYS A 27 14.42 7.14 -1.62
C LYS A 27 13.35 7.82 -0.78
N LEU A 28 13.12 7.29 0.40
CA LEU A 28 12.17 7.81 1.39
C LEU A 28 12.86 8.76 2.38
N GLU A 29 12.05 9.53 3.12
CA GLU A 29 12.57 10.53 4.08
C GLU A 29 13.40 9.96 5.22
N ASN A 30 13.21 8.69 5.56
CA ASN A 30 14.02 7.95 6.53
C ASN A 30 15.29 7.33 5.91
N ASN A 31 15.67 7.71 4.69
CA ASN A 31 16.75 7.14 3.88
C ASN A 31 16.55 5.68 3.44
N SER A 32 15.35 5.10 3.59
CA SER A 32 15.07 3.76 3.05
C SER A 32 15.01 3.79 1.52
N ILE A 33 15.43 2.69 0.89
CA ILE A 33 15.44 2.53 -0.56
C ILE A 33 14.39 1.50 -0.96
N VAL A 34 13.45 1.92 -1.79
CA VAL A 34 12.49 1.06 -2.47
C VAL A 34 13.07 0.66 -3.82
N LYS A 35 13.01 -0.62 -4.16
CA LYS A 35 13.54 -1.19 -5.41
C LYS A 35 12.72 -2.39 -5.84
N ASN A 36 13.08 -3.04 -6.95
CA ASN A 36 12.45 -4.28 -7.42
C ASN A 36 10.93 -4.14 -7.59
N ASN A 37 10.17 -5.16 -7.18
CA ASN A 37 8.71 -5.22 -7.34
C ASN A 37 8.01 -4.10 -6.59
N GLU A 38 8.51 -3.71 -5.42
CA GLU A 38 7.95 -2.62 -4.63
C GLU A 38 8.01 -1.30 -5.41
N TYR A 39 9.11 -1.06 -6.14
CA TYR A 39 9.25 0.11 -7.01
C TYR A 39 8.41 -0.06 -8.29
N ASN A 40 8.52 -1.20 -8.96
CA ASN A 40 7.86 -1.48 -10.24
C ASN A 40 6.33 -1.43 -10.20
N PHE A 41 5.72 -1.66 -9.04
CA PHE A 41 4.26 -1.66 -8.85
C PHE A 41 3.70 -0.40 -8.20
N GLY A 42 4.56 0.55 -7.82
CA GLY A 42 4.15 1.80 -7.16
C GLY A 42 4.36 3.02 -8.04
N ASP A 43 3.86 4.16 -7.56
CA ASP A 43 4.16 5.48 -8.11
C ASP A 43 4.96 6.25 -7.07
N TYR A 44 6.28 6.33 -7.30
CA TYR A 44 7.23 6.98 -6.41
C TYR A 44 7.60 8.40 -6.87
N THR A 45 6.73 9.07 -7.63
CA THR A 45 6.95 10.47 -7.99
C THR A 45 7.17 11.31 -6.73
N PRO A 46 8.24 12.14 -6.66
CA PRO A 46 8.52 12.96 -5.49
C PRO A 46 7.35 13.87 -5.08
N GLY A 47 7.16 14.05 -3.77
CA GLY A 47 6.00 14.77 -3.20
C GLY A 47 4.83 13.87 -2.82
N ARG A 48 4.89 12.57 -3.15
CA ARG A 48 3.97 11.53 -2.66
C ARG A 48 4.47 10.88 -1.38
N TYR A 49 3.65 9.97 -0.84
CA TYR A 49 3.94 9.21 0.38
C TYR A 49 3.82 7.71 0.12
N ALA A 50 4.78 6.95 0.61
CA ALA A 50 4.78 5.49 0.63
C ALA A 50 4.17 4.99 1.95
N TRP A 51 3.27 4.01 1.88
CA TRP A 51 2.76 3.33 3.06
C TRP A 51 3.66 2.15 3.43
N ILE A 52 4.08 2.12 4.69
CA ILE A 52 4.88 1.03 5.23
C ILE A 52 3.91 0.03 5.87
N LEU A 53 3.77 -1.13 5.22
CA LEU A 53 2.83 -2.16 5.61
C LEU A 53 3.57 -3.37 6.19
N THR A 54 3.07 -3.92 7.28
CA THR A 54 3.55 -5.18 7.87
C THR A 54 2.42 -6.18 7.99
N ASP A 55 2.77 -7.45 8.24
CA ASP A 55 1.80 -8.51 8.55
C ASP A 55 0.70 -8.66 7.49
N ILE A 56 1.10 -8.61 6.21
CA ILE A 56 0.18 -8.79 5.09
C ILE A 56 -0.36 -10.22 5.12
N GLU A 57 -1.67 -10.34 5.34
CA GLU A 57 -2.39 -11.61 5.36
C GLU A 57 -3.45 -11.62 4.26
N VAL A 58 -3.31 -12.54 3.29
CA VAL A 58 -4.34 -12.80 2.28
C VAL A 58 -5.51 -13.52 2.95
N LEU A 59 -6.72 -12.99 2.77
CA LEU A 59 -7.92 -13.58 3.36
C LEU A 59 -8.25 -14.91 2.67
N LYS A 60 -8.50 -15.96 3.47
CA LYS A 60 -8.93 -17.27 2.96
C LYS A 60 -10.22 -17.20 2.13
N LYS A 61 -11.10 -16.25 2.47
CA LYS A 61 -12.33 -15.95 1.74
C LYS A 61 -12.37 -14.44 1.49
N PRO A 62 -12.38 -13.98 0.22
CA PRO A 62 -12.59 -12.58 -0.09
C PRO A 62 -13.93 -12.08 0.44
N ILE A 63 -13.99 -10.81 0.82
CA ILE A 63 -15.17 -10.19 1.39
C ILE A 63 -15.79 -9.26 0.35
N SER A 64 -17.02 -9.56 -0.09
CA SER A 64 -17.73 -8.74 -1.08
C SER A 64 -18.11 -7.37 -0.53
N THR A 65 -17.74 -6.29 -1.23
CA THR A 65 -18.06 -4.92 -0.84
C THR A 65 -18.01 -3.96 -2.03
N LYS A 66 -18.77 -2.86 -1.95
CA LYS A 66 -18.62 -1.74 -2.89
C LYS A 66 -17.44 -0.89 -2.43
N GLY A 67 -16.45 -0.70 -3.31
CA GLY A 67 -15.34 0.22 -3.05
C GLY A 67 -15.85 1.65 -2.80
N LYS A 68 -15.11 2.41 -1.99
CA LYS A 68 -15.38 3.81 -1.66
C LYS A 68 -14.10 4.63 -1.89
N LEU A 69 -14.26 5.93 -2.10
CA LEU A 69 -13.12 6.86 -2.24
C LEU A 69 -12.52 7.16 -0.86
N GLY A 70 -11.20 7.34 -0.81
CA GLY A 70 -10.47 7.61 0.43
C GLY A 70 -10.26 6.36 1.31
N VAL A 71 -9.76 6.56 2.52
CA VAL A 71 -9.73 5.53 3.57
C VAL A 71 -11.11 5.46 4.21
N TRP A 72 -11.63 4.26 4.41
CA TRP A 72 -12.99 4.04 4.91
C TRP A 72 -13.06 2.83 5.83
N ASP A 73 -13.96 2.90 6.81
CA ASP A 73 -14.17 1.82 7.77
C ASP A 73 -15.04 0.71 7.18
N TYR A 74 -14.60 -0.52 7.36
CA TYR A 74 -15.36 -1.71 7.05
C TYR A 74 -15.89 -2.35 8.33
N ASP A 75 -17.21 -2.27 8.55
CA ASP A 75 -17.87 -2.76 9.78
C ASP A 75 -17.88 -4.28 9.94
N GLY A 76 -17.59 -5.05 8.88
CA GLY A 76 -17.75 -6.51 8.91
C GLY A 76 -16.59 -7.29 9.53
N PHE A 77 -15.64 -6.63 10.19
CA PHE A 77 -14.60 -7.27 11.02
C PHE A 77 -14.94 -7.29 12.52
N ARG A 78 -16.12 -6.78 12.92
CA ARG A 78 -16.62 -6.92 14.30
C ARG A 78 -17.00 -8.35 14.65
#